data_AF-A0A8D2CWB1-F1
#
_entry.id   AF-A0A8D2CWB1-F1
#
_cell.length_a   1.000
_cell.length_b   1.000
_cell.length_c   1.000
_cell.angle_alpha   90.00
_cell.angle_beta   90.00
_cell.angle_gamma   90.00
#
_symmetry.space_group_name_H-M   'P 1'
#
loop_
_entity.id
_entity.type
_entity.pdbx_description
1 polymer ?
#
loop_
_entity_poly.entity_id
_entity_poly.type
_entity_poly.pdbx_seq_one_letter_code
_entity_poly.pdbx_strand_id
1 'polypeptide(L)'
;MEMKKKINMELRNRAPEEVTELVFDNCLCVNGEIEGPNDTFKELEFLSMVNVELSSLAQLPSLNKLQNLELNDNIISGGLEVLGQKRKRDSEDDGEEEDD
;
A
#
# COMPACT_ATOMS: atom_id res chain seq x y z
N MET A 1 10.64 16.64 -0.62
CA MET A 1 9.68 16.73 -1.76
C MET A 1 8.30 16.37 -1.23
N GLU A 2 7.22 17.00 -1.70
CA GLU A 2 5.86 16.65 -1.26
C GLU A 2 5.43 15.30 -1.84
N MET A 3 4.82 14.44 -1.03
CA MET A 3 4.39 13.09 -1.41
C MET A 3 3.45 13.08 -2.62
N LYS A 4 2.47 14.00 -2.65
CA LYS A 4 1.56 14.21 -3.81
C LYS A 4 2.29 14.52 -5.13
N LYS A 5 3.37 15.31 -5.08
CA LYS A 5 4.18 15.60 -6.28
C LYS A 5 4.94 14.37 -6.73
N LYS A 6 5.49 13.61 -5.79
CA LYS A 6 6.20 12.36 -6.08
C LYS A 6 5.27 11.33 -6.73
N ILE A 7 4.03 11.18 -6.25
CA ILE A 7 3.01 10.29 -6.86
C ILE A 7 2.81 10.61 -8.34
N ASN A 8 2.60 11.88 -8.67
CA ASN A 8 2.42 12.30 -10.06
C ASN A 8 3.64 11.97 -10.94
N MET A 9 4.85 12.04 -10.37
CA MET A 9 6.08 11.67 -11.08
C MET A 9 6.20 10.15 -11.28
N GLU A 10 5.85 9.34 -10.27
CA GLU A 10 5.91 7.87 -10.35
C GLU A 10 4.84 7.28 -11.29
N LEU A 11 3.69 7.94 -11.39
CA LEU A 11 2.61 7.55 -12.31
C LEU A 11 3.09 7.60 -13.78
N ARG A 12 3.94 8.55 -14.16
CA ARG A 12 4.47 8.69 -15.54
C ARG A 12 3.38 8.61 -16.63
N ASN A 13 2.20 9.19 -16.38
CA ASN A 13 1.00 9.14 -17.22
C ASN A 13 0.28 7.78 -17.30
N ARG A 14 0.64 6.81 -16.45
CA ARG A 14 -0.12 5.56 -16.27
C ARG A 14 -1.29 5.80 -15.31
N ALA A 15 -2.32 4.97 -15.45
CA ALA A 15 -3.39 4.97 -14.47
C ALA A 15 -2.86 4.43 -13.12
N PRO A 16 -3.29 4.98 -11.98
CA PRO A 16 -2.94 4.47 -10.65
C PRO A 16 -3.25 2.98 -10.48
N GLU A 17 -4.30 2.51 -11.16
CA GLU A 17 -4.74 1.11 -11.15
C GLU A 17 -3.76 0.18 -11.87
N GLU A 18 -2.90 0.69 -12.76
CA GLU A 18 -1.92 -0.10 -13.51
C GLU A 18 -0.52 -0.04 -12.89
N VAL A 19 -0.34 0.71 -11.80
CA VAL A 19 0.95 0.85 -11.14
C VAL A 19 1.19 -0.29 -10.17
N THR A 20 2.23 -1.07 -10.45
CA THR A 20 2.67 -2.21 -9.63
C THR A 20 3.74 -1.85 -8.60
N GLU A 21 4.48 -0.76 -8.82
CA GLU A 21 5.60 -0.36 -7.97
C GLU A 21 5.57 1.15 -7.72
N LEU A 22 5.70 1.54 -6.45
CA LEU A 22 5.80 2.93 -6.03
C LEU A 22 6.94 3.14 -5.04
N VAL A 23 7.74 4.18 -5.29
CA VAL A 23 8.89 4.55 -4.44
C VAL A 23 8.76 6.01 -4.02
N PHE A 24 8.57 6.23 -2.72
CA PHE A 24 8.39 7.55 -2.09
C PHE A 24 9.54 7.96 -1.18
N ASP A 25 10.72 7.36 -1.34
CA ASP A 25 11.85 7.64 -0.45
C ASP A 25 12.20 9.13 -0.41
N ASN A 26 12.56 9.62 0.78
CA ASN A 26 12.90 11.03 1.05
C ASN A 26 11.78 12.03 0.71
N CYS A 27 10.52 11.57 0.72
CA CYS A 27 9.35 12.45 0.71
C CYS A 27 9.03 12.96 2.11
N LEU A 28 8.41 14.12 2.23
CA LEU A 28 7.93 14.61 3.52
C LEU A 28 6.45 14.28 3.64
N CYS A 29 6.11 13.44 4.62
CA CYS A 29 4.74 13.21 5.05
C CYS A 29 4.20 14.44 5.80
N VAL A 30 2.93 14.78 5.59
CA VAL A 30 2.29 15.86 6.36
C VAL A 30 1.82 15.27 7.68
N ASN A 31 2.26 15.85 8.79
CA ASN A 31 1.95 15.38 10.15
C ASN A 31 2.34 13.92 10.45
N GLY A 32 3.26 13.33 9.67
CA GLY A 32 3.63 11.92 9.79
C GLY A 32 2.53 10.95 9.33
N GLU A 33 1.58 11.43 8.53
CA GLU A 33 0.52 10.63 7.93
C GLU A 33 0.78 10.42 6.42
N ILE A 34 0.29 9.30 5.90
CA ILE A 34 0.35 8.98 4.47
C ILE A 34 -0.63 9.87 3.72
N GLU A 35 -0.16 10.56 2.68
CA GLU A 35 -1.01 11.42 1.85
C GLU A 35 -0.86 11.07 0.36
N GLY A 36 -1.92 10.47 -0.21
CA GLY A 36 -2.06 10.29 -1.65
C GLY A 36 -2.10 8.85 -2.19
N PRO A 37 -1.48 7.84 -1.58
CA PRO A 37 -1.86 6.45 -1.82
C PRO A 37 -3.30 6.25 -1.35
N ASN A 38 -4.21 5.99 -2.29
CA ASN A 38 -5.62 5.70 -2.02
C ASN A 38 -5.92 4.24 -2.46
N ASP A 39 -7.13 3.73 -2.23
CA ASP A 39 -7.56 2.40 -2.68
C ASP A 39 -7.59 2.23 -4.23
N THR A 40 -7.15 3.26 -4.98
CA THR A 40 -6.94 3.23 -6.43
C THR A 40 -5.75 2.38 -6.86
N PHE A 41 -4.76 2.17 -5.99
CA PHE A 41 -3.55 1.40 -6.30
C PHE A 41 -3.75 -0.11 -6.13
N LYS A 42 -4.69 -0.68 -6.90
CA LYS A 42 -5.15 -2.07 -6.76
C LYS A 42 -4.11 -3.10 -7.16
N GLU A 43 -3.29 -2.78 -8.16
CA GLU A 43 -2.24 -3.66 -8.70
C GLU A 43 -0.89 -3.47 -8.00
N LEU A 44 -0.82 -2.65 -6.95
CA LEU A 44 0.44 -2.34 -6.29
C LEU A 44 0.99 -3.57 -5.55
N GLU A 45 2.18 -4.00 -5.93
CA GLU A 45 2.91 -5.13 -5.35
C GLU A 45 4.07 -4.67 -4.47
N PHE A 46 4.69 -3.53 -4.81
CA PHE A 46 5.82 -2.95 -4.09
C PHE A 46 5.56 -1.49 -3.71
N LEU A 47 5.74 -1.18 -2.42
CA LEU A 47 5.66 0.17 -1.88
C LEU A 47 6.88 0.45 -1.00
N SER A 48 7.68 1.45 -1.38
CA SER A 48 8.79 1.95 -0.55
C SER A 48 8.48 3.36 -0.06
N MET A 49 8.60 3.58 1.26
CA MET A 49 8.44 4.86 1.92
C MET A 49 9.57 5.01 2.95
N VAL A 50 10.82 5.10 2.49
CA VAL A 50 11.99 5.21 3.37
C VAL A 50 12.30 6.66 3.71
N ASN A 51 12.61 6.93 4.98
CA ASN A 51 12.99 8.26 5.48
C ASN A 51 11.95 9.34 5.10
N VAL A 52 10.68 9.08 5.43
CA VAL A 52 9.58 10.01 5.11
C VAL A 52 8.96 10.69 6.33
N GLU A 53 9.59 10.54 7.49
CA GLU A 53 9.09 11.02 8.80
C GLU A 53 7.69 10.46 9.14
N LEU A 54 7.39 9.24 8.71
CA LEU A 54 6.09 8.62 8.98
C LEU A 54 5.95 8.24 10.45
N SER A 55 4.83 8.63 11.06
CA SER A 55 4.52 8.35 12.48
C SER A 55 3.40 7.32 12.65
N SER A 56 2.53 7.15 11.66
CA SER A 56 1.39 6.23 11.68
C SER A 56 1.05 5.68 10.30
N LEU A 57 0.60 4.43 10.27
CA LEU A 57 0.05 3.78 9.07
C LEU A 57 -1.49 3.79 9.01
N ALA A 58 -2.17 4.44 9.96
CA ALA A 58 -3.64 4.39 10.05
C ALA A 58 -4.38 4.89 8.79
N GLN A 59 -3.74 5.75 7.99
CA GLN A 59 -4.26 6.27 6.71
C GLN A 59 -3.81 5.46 5.49
N LEU A 60 -3.10 4.34 5.67
CA LEU A 60 -2.70 3.47 4.56
C LEU A 60 -3.97 2.76 4.01
N PRO A 61 -4.24 2.85 2.69
CA PRO A 61 -5.37 2.16 2.07
C PRO A 61 -5.19 0.64 2.08
N SER A 62 -6.25 -0.09 1.75
CA SER A 62 -6.17 -1.55 1.68
C SER A 62 -5.53 -1.99 0.37
N LEU A 63 -4.26 -2.39 0.41
CA LEU A 63 -3.48 -2.81 -0.74
C LEU A 63 -3.44 -4.34 -0.85
N ASN A 64 -4.47 -4.93 -1.45
CA ASN A 64 -4.66 -6.39 -1.49
C ASN A 64 -3.55 -7.17 -2.21
N LYS A 65 -2.91 -6.55 -3.20
CA LYS A 65 -1.82 -7.16 -3.99
C LYS A 65 -0.43 -6.88 -3.43
N LEU A 66 -0.31 -6.01 -2.43
CA LEU A 66 0.98 -5.61 -1.87
C LEU A 66 1.70 -6.84 -1.30
N GLN A 67 2.92 -7.05 -1.76
CA GLN A 67 3.80 -8.14 -1.33
C GLN A 67 4.93 -7.59 -0.46
N ASN A 68 5.44 -6.42 -0.83
CA ASN A 68 6.61 -5.81 -0.22
C ASN A 68 6.31 -4.38 0.21
N LEU A 69 6.57 -4.09 1.47
CA LEU A 69 6.42 -2.77 2.08
C LEU A 69 7.70 -2.40 2.81
N GLU A 70 8.40 -1.37 2.33
CA GLU A 70 9.62 -0.85 2.95
C GLU A 70 9.34 0.46 3.70
N LEU A 71 9.67 0.49 4.99
CA LEU A 71 9.38 1.59 5.91
C LEU A 71 10.60 2.01 6.74
N ASN A 72 11.81 1.76 6.23
CA ASN A 72 13.05 2.08 6.93
C ASN A 72 13.16 3.58 7.26
N ASP A 73 13.88 3.91 8.34
CA ASP A 73 14.12 5.29 8.79
C ASP A 73 12.84 6.13 9.04
N ASN A 74 11.76 5.48 9.49
CA ASN A 74 10.55 6.15 9.96
C ASN A 74 10.38 6.03 11.49
N ILE A 75 9.48 6.85 12.04
CA ILE A 75 9.18 6.94 13.49
C ILE A 75 7.78 6.38 13.80
N ILE A 76 7.44 5.23 13.20
CA ILE A 76 6.12 4.63 13.29
C ILE A 76 5.86 4.18 14.73
N SER A 77 4.82 4.74 15.33
CA SER A 77 4.43 4.49 16.73
C SER A 77 3.02 3.90 16.88
N GLY A 78 2.28 3.74 15.77
CA GLY A 78 0.93 3.17 15.75
C GLY A 78 0.39 2.86 14.35
N GLY A 79 -0.81 2.29 14.27
CA GLY A 79 -1.51 2.01 13.01
C GLY A 79 -1.06 0.76 12.26
N LEU A 80 -0.24 -0.12 12.89
CA LEU A 80 0.22 -1.37 12.27
C LEU A 80 -0.90 -2.38 12.03
N GLU A 81 -2.06 -2.20 12.66
CA GLU A 81 -3.23 -3.07 12.48
C GLU A 81 -3.71 -3.16 11.02
N VAL A 82 -3.48 -2.11 10.22
CA VAL A 82 -3.84 -2.08 8.79
C VAL A 82 -3.05 -3.09 7.96
N LEU A 83 -1.83 -3.44 8.39
CA LEU A 83 -0.98 -4.45 7.74
C LEU A 83 -1.48 -5.88 7.99
N GLY A 84 -2.35 -6.06 8.99
CA GLY A 84 -2.90 -7.36 9.37
C GLY A 84 -4.01 -7.90 8.46
N GLN A 85 -4.36 -7.19 7.37
CA GLN A 85 -5.40 -7.63 6.45
C GLN A 85 -4.91 -8.81 5.60
N LYS A 86 -5.12 -9.99 6.19
CA LYS A 86 -4.93 -11.32 5.60
C LYS A 86 -5.54 -11.38 4.21
N ARG A 87 -4.72 -11.83 3.24
CA ARG A 87 -5.18 -12.54 2.04
C ARG A 87 -6.27 -13.53 2.49
N LYS A 88 -7.53 -13.25 2.17
CA LYS A 88 -8.52 -14.34 2.06
C LYS A 88 -7.95 -15.21 0.95
N ARG A 89 -7.36 -16.35 1.33
CA ARG A 89 -7.30 -17.47 0.40
C ARG A 89 -8.75 -17.80 0.16
N ASP A 90 -9.25 -17.43 -1.01
CA ASP A 90 -10.48 -17.99 -1.53
C ASP A 90 -10.26 -19.51 -1.53
N SER A 91 -10.76 -20.16 -0.49
CA SER A 91 -11.00 -21.59 -0.49
C SER A 91 -12.27 -21.78 -1.31
N GLU A 92 -12.11 -21.78 -2.64
CA GLU A 92 -13.06 -22.40 -3.56
C GLU A 92 -12.70 -23.88 -3.73
N ASP A 93 -13.74 -24.70 -3.92
CA ASP A 93 -13.80 -26.15 -4.19
C ASP A 93 -13.48 -27.13 -3.03
N ASP A 94 -14.24 -28.21 -2.83
CA ASP A 94 -15.14 -28.91 -3.75
C ASP A 94 -16.57 -29.01 -3.19
N GLY A 95 -17.54 -28.69 -4.04
CA GLY A 95 -18.87 -29.27 -3.93
C GLY A 95 -18.81 -30.73 -4.37
N GLU A 96 -19.14 -31.65 -3.47
CA GLU A 96 -19.62 -32.97 -3.90
C GLU A 96 -21.14 -32.87 -3.99
N GLU A 97 -21.63 -32.67 -5.23
CA GLU A 97 -23.01 -33.00 -5.61
C GLU A 97 -23.23 -34.51 -5.49
N GLU A 98 -24.48 -34.84 -5.18
CA GLU A 98 -25.07 -36.12 -4.81
C GLU A 98 -24.83 -37.28 -5.80
N ASP A 99 -24.78 -38.52 -5.31
CA ASP A 99 -25.20 -39.70 -6.07
C ASP A 99 -25.86 -40.77 -5.15
N ASP A 100 -27.11 -41.11 -5.52
CA ASP A 100 -28.05 -42.21 -5.14
C ASP A 100 -28.76 -42.28 -3.77
#